data_AF-A0A5R8L4W7-F1
#
_entry.id   AF-A0A5R8L4W7-F1
#
_cell.length_a   1.000
_cell.length_b   1.000
_cell.length_c   1.000
_cell.angle_alpha   90.00
_cell.angle_beta   90.00
_cell.angle_gamma   90.00
#
_symmetry.space_group_name_H-M   'P 1'
#
loop_
_entity.id
_entity.type
_entity.pdbx_description
1 polymer ?
#
loop_
_entity_poly.entity_id
_entity_poly.type
_entity_poly.pdbx_seq_one_letter_code
_entity_poly.pdbx_strand_id
1 'polypeptide(L)'
;MAFVEGYERGEPIADLATKLGVHRTTLDNLIKRLELTREDPDAVPPAIKDAIVASYRAGETLATIGSRYGFSPNKVQRLLVAMGEPIRSRGPQGPQLTSAQVRDLVDRYERGSVMGDIAEAFGVSYACVRKQLVGAGVQLRARGGAR
;
A
#
# COMPACT_ATOMS: atom_id res chain seq x y z
N MET A 1 17.45 -21.78 26.94
CA MET A 1 16.08 -21.35 26.62
C MET A 1 15.88 -21.46 25.11
N ALA A 2 15.20 -22.51 24.62
CA ALA A 2 15.18 -22.85 23.19
C ALA A 2 14.62 -21.73 22.28
N PHE A 3 13.70 -20.91 22.80
CA PHE A 3 13.18 -19.73 22.11
C PHE A 3 14.24 -18.64 21.87
N VAL A 4 15.01 -18.27 22.90
CA VAL A 4 15.98 -17.17 22.83
C VAL A 4 17.11 -17.50 21.85
N GLU A 5 17.65 -18.72 21.91
CA GLU A 5 18.69 -19.17 20.96
C GLU A 5 18.18 -19.23 19.51
N GLY A 6 16.93 -19.65 19.29
CA GLY A 6 16.33 -19.65 17.96
C GLY A 6 16.08 -18.24 17.45
N TYR A 7 15.63 -17.35 18.33
CA TYR A 7 15.40 -15.93 18.05
C TYR A 7 16.70 -15.20 17.70
N GLU A 8 17.78 -15.42 18.47
CA GLU A 8 19.11 -14.84 18.24
C GLU A 8 19.79 -15.39 16.98
N ARG A 9 19.57 -16.67 16.63
CA ARG A 9 19.99 -17.24 15.33
C ARG A 9 19.23 -16.71 14.12
N GLY A 10 18.29 -15.78 14.33
CA GLY A 10 17.53 -15.17 13.26
C GLY A 10 16.42 -16.06 12.69
N GLU A 11 15.95 -17.06 13.44
CA GLU A 11 14.81 -17.86 13.02
C GLU A 11 13.53 -17.00 12.94
N PRO A 12 12.70 -17.15 11.90
CA PRO A 12 11.45 -16.40 11.80
C PRO A 12 10.56 -16.62 13.03
N ILE A 13 9.98 -15.54 13.58
CA ILE A 13 9.06 -15.62 14.74
C ILE A 13 7.86 -16.53 14.43
N ALA A 14 7.43 -16.61 13.16
CA ALA A 14 6.38 -17.51 12.73
C ALA A 14 6.79 -18.99 12.91
N ASP A 15 8.02 -19.35 12.53
CA ASP A 15 8.52 -20.72 12.65
C ASP A 15 8.75 -21.09 14.12
N LEU A 16 9.27 -20.14 14.93
CA LEU A 16 9.37 -20.29 16.38
C LEU A 16 7.99 -20.46 17.04
N ALA A 17 6.99 -19.69 16.60
CA ALA A 17 5.62 -19.78 17.09
C ALA A 17 5.02 -21.17 16.79
N THR A 18 5.22 -21.67 15.58
CA THR A 18 4.80 -23.01 15.17
C THR A 18 5.51 -24.09 15.96
N LYS A 19 6.84 -24.03 16.10
CA LYS A 19 7.63 -25.01 16.87
C LYS A 19 7.26 -25.06 18.35
N LEU A 20 6.94 -23.91 18.93
CA LEU A 20 6.58 -23.77 20.35
C LEU A 20 5.08 -23.94 20.60
N GLY A 21 4.25 -24.07 19.56
CA GLY A 21 2.80 -24.21 19.68
C GLY A 21 2.11 -22.97 20.26
N VAL A 22 2.69 -21.78 20.10
CA VAL A 22 2.16 -20.52 20.63
C VAL A 22 1.78 -19.57 19.50
N HIS A 23 0.88 -18.63 19.79
CA HIS A 23 0.55 -17.58 18.84
C HIS A 23 1.72 -16.59 18.68
N ARG A 24 1.96 -16.08 17.48
CA ARG A 24 3.08 -15.13 17.22
C ARG A 24 3.06 -13.93 18.18
N THR A 25 1.87 -13.42 18.50
CA THR A 25 1.69 -12.28 19.41
C THR A 25 2.23 -12.57 20.82
N THR A 26 2.18 -13.84 21.26
CA THR A 26 2.74 -14.26 22.54
C THR A 26 4.26 -14.12 22.53
N LEU A 27 4.91 -14.52 21.43
CA LEU A 27 6.34 -14.32 21.24
C LEU A 27 6.70 -12.83 21.11
N ASP A 28 5.92 -12.04 20.35
CA ASP A 28 6.12 -10.59 20.25
C ASP A 28 6.09 -9.90 21.62
N ASN A 29 5.15 -10.29 22.50
CA ASN A 29 5.06 -9.77 23.87
C ASN A 29 6.24 -10.23 24.75
N LEU A 30 6.69 -11.46 24.56
CA LEU A 30 7.84 -12.02 25.29
C LEU A 30 9.15 -11.32 24.90
N ILE A 31 9.36 -11.09 23.60
CA ILE A 31 10.50 -10.32 23.06
C ILE A 31 10.54 -8.93 23.68
N LYS A 32 9.40 -8.23 23.69
CA LYS A 32 9.28 -6.91 24.32
C LYS A 32 9.58 -6.95 25.82
N ARG A 33 9.06 -7.93 26.56
CA ARG A 33 9.29 -8.08 28.01
C ARG A 33 10.72 -8.43 28.37
N LEU A 34 11.41 -9.16 27.50
CA LEU A 34 12.79 -9.59 27.70
C LEU A 34 13.81 -8.64 27.07
N GLU A 35 13.36 -7.52 26.49
CA GLU A 35 14.18 -6.53 25.78
C GLU A 35 15.11 -7.16 24.72
N LEU A 36 14.69 -8.29 24.14
CA LEU A 36 15.48 -9.01 23.15
C LEU A 36 15.50 -8.19 21.87
N THR A 37 16.70 -7.81 21.44
CA THR A 37 16.95 -7.14 20.17
C THR A 37 17.38 -8.17 19.14
N ARG A 38 16.78 -8.10 17.94
CA ARG A 38 17.14 -8.96 16.80
C ARG A 38 17.86 -8.12 15.76
N GLU A 39 18.91 -8.68 15.16
CA GLU A 39 19.39 -8.20 13.87
C GLU A 39 18.30 -8.47 12.83
N ASP A 40 17.63 -7.40 12.38
CA ASP A 40 16.54 -7.49 11.42
C ASP A 40 17.04 -8.24 10.17
N PRO A 41 16.51 -9.44 9.85
CA PRO A 41 16.90 -10.18 8.65
C PRO A 41 16.57 -9.41 7.37
N ASP A 42 15.61 -8.49 7.47
CA ASP A 42 15.18 -7.56 6.44
C ASP A 42 15.92 -6.21 6.52
N ALA A 43 16.97 -6.10 7.37
CA ALA A 43 17.76 -4.90 7.57
C ALA A 43 18.27 -4.38 6.24
N VAL A 44 17.68 -3.28 5.79
CA VAL A 44 18.13 -2.58 4.60
C VAL A 44 19.48 -1.94 4.91
N PRO A 45 20.55 -2.26 4.16
CA PRO A 45 21.86 -1.64 4.34
C PRO A 45 21.77 -0.10 4.33
N PRO A 46 22.57 0.61 5.15
CA PRO A 46 22.56 2.08 5.19
C PRO A 46 22.71 2.72 3.80
N ALA A 47 23.61 2.19 2.95
CA ALA A 47 23.80 2.68 1.59
C ALA A 47 22.54 2.60 0.71
N ILE A 48 21.71 1.56 0.89
CA ILE A 48 20.44 1.43 0.16
C ILE A 48 19.41 2.42 0.71
N LYS A 49 19.40 2.65 2.02
CA LYS A 49 18.54 3.67 2.64
C LYS A 49 18.84 5.06 2.09
N ASP A 50 20.12 5.44 2.01
CA ASP A 50 20.55 6.72 1.44
C ASP A 50 20.17 6.85 -0.04
N ALA A 51 20.34 5.77 -0.81
CA ALA A 51 19.94 5.72 -2.22
C ALA A 51 18.42 5.87 -2.40
N ILE A 52 17.60 5.28 -1.50
CA ILE A 52 16.15 5.45 -1.48
C ILE A 52 15.78 6.92 -1.25
N VAL A 53 16.42 7.59 -0.27
CA VAL A 53 16.17 9.02 -0.01
C VAL A 53 16.55 9.87 -1.22
N ALA A 54 17.71 9.61 -1.83
CA ALA A 54 18.19 10.35 -3.00
C ALA A 54 17.22 10.21 -4.18
N SER A 55 16.82 8.96 -4.53
CA SER A 55 15.83 8.69 -5.58
C SER A 55 14.47 9.34 -5.27
N TYR A 56 14.03 9.28 -4.01
CA TYR A 56 12.80 9.94 -3.61
C TYR A 56 12.91 11.43 -3.86
N ARG A 57 13.93 12.10 -3.30
CA ARG A 57 14.22 13.53 -3.47
C ARG A 57 14.29 13.95 -4.95
N ALA A 58 14.87 13.11 -5.81
CA ALA A 58 14.95 13.32 -7.26
C ALA A 58 13.61 13.29 -8.01
N GLY A 59 12.52 12.83 -7.37
CA GLY A 59 11.18 12.83 -7.98
C GLY A 59 10.60 11.44 -8.23
N GLU A 60 11.36 10.37 -8.01
CA GLU A 60 10.89 9.03 -8.29
C GLU A 60 9.72 8.63 -7.38
N THR A 61 8.80 7.81 -7.92
CA THR A 61 7.67 7.31 -7.14
C THR A 61 8.09 6.20 -6.20
N LEU A 62 7.37 6.02 -5.09
CA LEU A 62 7.60 4.92 -4.15
C LEU A 62 7.53 3.54 -4.82
N ALA A 63 6.71 3.41 -5.87
CA ALA A 63 6.58 2.16 -6.63
C ALA A 63 7.79 1.90 -7.52
N THR A 64 8.32 2.93 -8.18
CA THR A 64 9.54 2.85 -8.99
C THR A 64 10.74 2.48 -8.12
N ILE A 65 10.89 3.16 -6.98
CA ILE A 65 11.96 2.90 -6.00
C ILE A 65 11.82 1.49 -5.45
N GLY A 66 10.61 1.09 -5.05
CA GLY A 66 10.35 -0.25 -4.53
C GLY A 66 10.73 -1.34 -5.53
N SER A 67 10.32 -1.19 -6.78
CA SER A 67 10.62 -2.15 -7.84
C SER A 67 12.13 -2.30 -8.10
N ARG A 68 12.91 -1.20 -8.00
CA ARG A 68 14.37 -1.23 -8.16
C ARG A 68 15.08 -2.05 -7.07
N TYR A 69 14.60 -1.98 -5.84
CA TYR A 69 15.24 -2.61 -4.68
C TYR A 69 14.50 -3.86 -4.16
N GLY A 70 13.50 -4.36 -4.89
CA GLY A 70 12.70 -5.52 -4.46
C GLY A 70 11.81 -5.24 -3.25
N PHE A 71 11.48 -3.98 -2.98
CA PHE A 71 10.64 -3.57 -1.86
C PHE A 71 9.22 -3.24 -2.31
N SER A 72 8.25 -3.52 -1.44
CA SER A 72 6.91 -2.98 -1.64
C SER A 72 6.91 -1.46 -1.49
N PRO A 73 6.02 -0.72 -2.19
CA PRO A 73 5.90 0.73 -2.03
C PRO A 73 5.68 1.14 -0.57
N ASN A 74 4.98 0.29 0.20
CA ASN A 74 4.74 0.49 1.62
C ASN A 74 6.02 0.31 2.47
N LYS A 75 6.90 -0.65 2.13
CA LYS A 75 8.21 -0.79 2.79
C LYS A 75 9.07 0.45 2.53
N VAL A 76 9.09 0.96 1.29
CA VAL A 76 9.79 2.22 0.95
C VAL A 76 9.23 3.40 1.75
N GLN A 77 7.90 3.55 1.83
CA GLN A 77 7.27 4.59 2.63
C GLN A 77 7.70 4.54 4.10
N ARG A 78 7.69 3.35 4.70
CA ARG A 78 8.09 3.16 6.10
C ARG A 78 9.56 3.51 6.32
N LEU A 79 10.44 3.16 5.38
CA LEU A 79 11.86 3.52 5.45
C LEU A 79 12.06 5.03 5.40
N LEU A 80 11.37 5.73 4.48
CA LEU A 80 11.43 7.19 4.39
C LEU A 80 10.96 7.86 5.69
N VAL A 81 9.82 7.43 6.23
CA VAL A 81 9.30 7.96 7.51
C VAL A 81 10.28 7.70 8.66
N ALA A 82 10.86 6.49 8.73
CA ALA A 82 11.84 6.15 9.76
C ALA A 82 13.13 6.99 9.68
N MET A 83 13.47 7.49 8.49
CA MET A 83 14.58 8.41 8.26
C MET A 83 14.21 9.89 8.42
N GLY A 84 12.97 10.19 8.83
CA GLY A 84 12.49 11.56 9.01
C GLY A 84 12.15 12.28 7.70
N GLU A 85 12.07 11.58 6.57
CA GLU A 85 11.67 12.18 5.29
C GLU A 85 10.16 12.40 5.25
N PRO A 86 9.69 13.64 5.00
CA PRO A 86 8.27 13.92 4.87
C PRO A 86 7.72 13.26 3.60
N ILE A 87 6.61 12.53 3.75
CA ILE A 87 5.93 11.93 2.61
C ILE A 87 5.18 13.02 1.86
N ARG A 88 5.61 13.27 0.63
CA ARG A 88 4.91 14.11 -0.36
C ARG A 88 3.45 13.69 -0.46
N SER A 89 2.60 14.70 -0.62
CA SER A 89 1.22 14.52 -1.04
C SER A 89 1.17 13.54 -2.21
N ARG A 90 0.23 12.60 -2.17
CA ARG A 90 0.01 11.66 -3.27
C ARG A 90 -0.04 12.44 -4.59
N GLY A 91 0.80 12.05 -5.55
CA GLY A 91 0.79 12.64 -6.89
C GLY A 91 -0.59 12.55 -7.55
N PRO A 92 -0.82 13.29 -8.64
CA PRO A 92 -2.10 13.33 -9.33
C PRO A 92 -2.61 11.91 -9.59
N GLN A 93 -3.80 11.61 -9.09
CA GLN A 93 -4.38 10.27 -9.15
C GLN A 93 -4.87 9.97 -10.57
N GLY A 94 -4.01 9.34 -11.37
CA GLY A 94 -4.34 8.81 -12.70
C GLY A 94 -4.75 9.88 -13.72
N PRO A 95 -5.19 9.47 -14.92
CA PRO A 95 -5.74 10.39 -15.90
C PRO A 95 -6.93 11.11 -15.27
N GLN A 96 -6.79 12.41 -15.03
CA GLN A 96 -7.93 13.23 -14.65
C GLN A 96 -8.82 13.34 -15.88
N LEU A 97 -9.98 12.70 -15.81
CA LEU A 97 -11.06 13.00 -16.75
C LEU A 97 -11.30 14.51 -16.70
N THR A 98 -11.32 15.14 -17.88
CA THR A 98 -11.63 16.56 -17.99
C THR A 98 -13.03 16.83 -17.44
N SER A 99 -13.32 18.06 -17.03
CA SER A 99 -14.65 18.43 -16.54
C SER A 99 -15.76 18.13 -17.55
N ALA A 100 -15.45 18.15 -18.86
CA ALA A 100 -16.38 17.75 -19.91
C ALA A 100 -16.65 16.24 -19.91
N GLN A 101 -15.60 15.42 -19.77
CA GLN A 101 -15.74 13.97 -19.67
C GLN A 101 -16.47 13.54 -18.39
N VAL A 102 -16.24 14.25 -17.26
CA VAL A 102 -16.99 13.98 -16.02
C VAL A 102 -18.48 14.27 -16.22
N ARG A 103 -18.85 15.34 -16.93
CA ARG A 103 -20.26 15.61 -17.25
C ARG A 103 -20.89 14.53 -18.14
N ASP A 104 -20.22 14.11 -19.20
CA ASP A 104 -20.71 13.02 -20.08
C ASP A 104 -20.81 11.69 -19.30
N LEU A 105 -19.84 11.41 -18.42
CA LEU A 105 -19.87 10.26 -17.52
C LEU A 105 -21.09 10.27 -16.58
N VAL A 106 -21.38 11.42 -15.96
CA VAL A 106 -22.55 11.60 -15.09
C VAL A 106 -23.84 11.43 -15.88
N ASP A 107 -23.95 12.07 -17.04
CA ASP A 107 -25.14 12.01 -17.89
C ASP A 107 -25.42 10.58 -18.40
N ARG A 108 -24.38 9.82 -18.79
CA ARG A 108 -24.54 8.40 -19.13
C ARG A 108 -25.00 7.56 -17.96
N TYR A 109 -24.50 7.86 -16.75
CA TYR A 109 -24.93 7.18 -15.54
C TYR A 109 -26.37 7.52 -15.15
N GLU A 110 -26.80 8.77 -15.30
CA GLU A 110 -28.18 9.19 -15.02
C GLU A 110 -29.17 8.60 -16.03
N ARG A 111 -28.75 8.45 -17.30
CA ARG A 111 -29.50 7.74 -18.35
C ARG A 111 -29.59 6.23 -18.15
N GLY A 112 -28.96 5.67 -17.12
CA GLY A 112 -29.09 4.27 -16.74
C GLY A 112 -27.91 3.37 -17.10
N SER A 113 -26.89 3.86 -17.80
CA SER A 113 -25.72 3.05 -18.18
C SER A 113 -25.00 2.49 -16.96
N VAL A 114 -24.50 1.25 -17.01
CA VAL A 114 -23.77 0.68 -15.88
C VAL A 114 -22.36 1.26 -15.79
N MET A 115 -21.81 1.36 -14.58
CA MET A 115 -20.47 1.92 -14.38
C MET A 115 -19.36 1.14 -15.11
N GLY A 116 -19.58 -0.16 -15.39
CA GLY A 116 -18.67 -1.00 -16.16
C GLY A 116 -18.54 -0.53 -17.60
N ASP A 117 -19.67 -0.41 -18.31
CA ASP A 117 -19.71 0.09 -19.69
C ASP A 117 -19.17 1.51 -19.81
N ILE A 118 -19.46 2.36 -18.81
CA ILE A 118 -18.89 3.70 -18.74
C ILE A 118 -17.35 3.62 -18.55
N ALA A 119 -16.86 2.76 -17.66
CA ALA A 119 -15.43 2.58 -17.45
C ALA A 119 -14.72 2.16 -18.74
N GLU A 120 -15.29 1.22 -19.49
CA GLU A 120 -14.79 0.79 -20.79
C GLU A 120 -14.81 1.91 -21.83
N ALA A 121 -15.92 2.63 -21.95
CA ALA A 121 -16.07 3.73 -22.92
C ALA A 121 -15.08 4.89 -22.72
N PHE A 122 -14.68 5.13 -21.46
CA PHE A 122 -13.70 6.18 -21.12
C PHE A 122 -12.27 5.66 -20.92
N GLY A 123 -12.05 4.34 -21.05
CA GLY A 123 -10.73 3.72 -20.80
C GLY A 123 -10.23 3.91 -19.36
N VAL A 124 -11.14 4.00 -18.39
CA VAL A 124 -10.82 4.20 -16.97
C VAL A 124 -11.25 2.99 -16.15
N SER A 125 -10.77 2.89 -14.90
CA SER A 125 -11.22 1.83 -14.01
C SER A 125 -12.63 2.09 -13.46
N TYR A 126 -13.35 1.03 -13.10
CA TYR A 126 -14.62 1.12 -12.36
C TYR A 126 -14.50 2.01 -11.11
N ALA A 127 -13.38 1.87 -10.38
CA ALA A 127 -13.10 2.69 -9.20
C ALA A 127 -12.97 4.18 -9.54
N CYS A 128 -12.40 4.53 -10.70
CA CYS A 128 -12.35 5.89 -11.20
C CYS A 128 -13.76 6.43 -11.46
N VAL A 129 -14.60 5.70 -12.19
CA VAL A 129 -16.00 6.09 -12.48
C VAL A 129 -16.78 6.35 -11.19
N ARG A 130 -16.74 5.39 -10.25
CA ARG A 130 -17.39 5.53 -8.95
C ARG A 130 -16.92 6.78 -8.21
N LYS A 131 -15.60 7.03 -8.21
CA LYS A 131 -15.02 8.22 -7.54
C LYS A 131 -15.50 9.51 -8.20
N GLN A 132 -15.56 9.58 -9.53
CA GLN A 132 -16.04 10.77 -10.23
C GLN A 132 -17.53 11.03 -9.98
N LEU A 133 -18.37 9.99 -9.98
CA LEU A 133 -19.79 10.13 -9.65
C LEU A 133 -20.00 10.67 -8.23
N VAL A 134 -19.32 10.09 -7.24
CA VAL A 134 -19.39 10.55 -5.84
C VAL A 134 -18.85 11.97 -5.71
N GLY A 135 -17.73 12.28 -6.38
CA GLY A 135 -17.13 13.62 -6.38
C GLY A 135 -18.02 14.68 -7.06
N ALA A 136 -18.83 14.28 -8.04
CA ALA A 136 -19.83 15.12 -8.69
C ALA A 136 -21.16 15.22 -7.92
N GLY A 137 -21.28 14.56 -6.75
CA GLY A 137 -22.49 14.60 -5.92
C GLY A 137 -23.61 13.66 -6.37
N VAL A 138 -23.34 12.75 -7.32
CA VAL A 138 -24.34 11.80 -7.82
C VAL A 138 -24.60 10.71 -6.79
N GLN A 139 -25.88 10.50 -6.46
CA GLN A 139 -26.29 9.38 -5.62
C GLN A 139 -26.13 8.07 -6.36
N LEU A 140 -25.33 7.16 -5.82
CA LEU A 140 -25.09 5.87 -6.44
C LEU A 140 -26.37 5.03 -6.35
N ARG A 141 -26.85 4.55 -7.50
CA ARG A 141 -27.92 3.55 -7.61
C ARG A 141 -27.55 2.35 -6.74
N ALA A 142 -28.53 1.87 -5.97
CA ALA A 142 -28.39 0.64 -5.20
C ALA A 142 -27.85 -0.45 -6.13
N ARG A 143 -26.87 -1.21 -5.66
CA ARG A 143 -26.24 -2.27 -6.46
C ARG A 143 -27.37 -3.17 -6.95
N GLY A 144 -27.68 -3.10 -8.24
CA GLY A 144 -28.61 -4.03 -8.87
C GLY A 144 -28.06 -5.40 -8.57
N GLY A 145 -28.76 -6.16 -7.73
CA GLY A 145 -28.40 -7.52 -7.43
C GLY A 145 -28.18 -8.24 -8.76
N ALA A 146 -27.01 -8.86 -8.90
CA ALA A 146 -26.77 -9.76 -10.01
C ALA A 146 -27.94 -10.75 -10.08
N ARG A 147 -28.58 -10.82 -11.25
CA ARG A 147 -29.18 -12.07 -11.69
C ARG A 147 -28.13 -12.81 -12.50
#